data_AF-A0A955FT55-F1
#
_entry.id   AF-A0A955FT55-F1
#
_cell.length_a   1.000
_cell.length_b   1.000
_cell.length_c   1.000
_cell.angle_alpha   90.00
_cell.angle_beta   90.00
_cell.angle_gamma   90.00
#
_symmetry.space_group_name_H-M   'P 1'
#
loop_
_entity.id
_entity.type
_entity.pdbx_description
1 polymer ?
#
loop_
_entity_poly.entity_id
_entity_poly.type
_entity_poly.pdbx_seq_one_letter_code
_entity_poly.pdbx_strand_id
1 'polypeptide(L)'
;MAKTKVRRISANETTARSEQVATASAVSSERVTGPAWAVWILARFPGVRYRYQSWGTTRRVVMAILLYLVALPIIPIVIAAVWYAKDPEGFKKSPLMPVLVAVIAAWLGGFGWVANQTPITDGTPMASVKSSADGETSTANSDPAATATQASKDKIATQQKSNATNGRHFENCTAAFDAGVFDIARNNASYERRLDRDNDGIACEK
;
A
#
# COMPACT_ATOMS: atom_id res chain seq x y z
N MET A 1 64.00 21.95 26.03
CA MET A 1 64.02 21.98 24.56
C MET A 1 63.11 20.87 24.02
N ALA A 2 62.38 21.15 22.93
CA ALA A 2 61.61 20.24 22.05
C ALA A 2 60.26 19.68 22.56
N LYS A 3 59.20 19.55 21.76
CA LYS A 3 58.70 20.26 20.56
C LYS A 3 57.25 19.77 20.39
N THR A 4 56.32 20.69 20.20
CA THR A 4 54.92 20.43 19.82
C THR A 4 54.85 19.57 18.56
N LYS A 5 54.01 18.52 18.55
CA LYS A 5 53.64 17.79 17.32
C LYS A 5 52.12 17.66 17.22
N VAL A 6 51.48 18.73 16.73
CA VAL A 6 50.10 18.69 16.25
C VAL A 6 50.07 17.83 14.99
N ARG A 7 49.43 16.64 15.04
CA ARG A 7 49.10 15.87 13.84
C ARG A 7 47.92 16.56 13.15
N ARG A 8 48.20 17.20 12.01
CA ARG A 8 47.17 17.61 11.05
C ARG A 8 46.57 16.33 10.46
N ILE A 9 45.33 16.02 10.80
CA ILE A 9 44.55 15.01 10.08
C ILE A 9 43.96 15.72 8.86
N SER A 10 44.38 15.26 7.68
CA SER A 10 44.01 15.80 6.37
C SER A 10 42.50 15.92 6.19
N ALA A 11 42.03 17.14 5.96
CA ALA A 11 40.67 17.48 5.54
C ALA A 11 40.34 17.02 4.09
N ASN A 12 41.15 16.14 3.49
CA ASN A 12 41.10 15.84 2.06
C ASN A 12 40.37 14.52 1.74
N GLU A 13 40.05 13.71 2.75
CA GLU A 13 39.35 12.42 2.53
C GLU A 13 37.83 12.55 2.68
N THR A 14 37.37 13.62 3.35
CA THR A 14 35.94 13.86 3.59
C THR A 14 35.23 14.42 2.35
N THR A 15 35.93 15.16 1.49
CA THR A 15 35.33 15.81 0.32
C THR A 15 35.04 14.83 -0.83
N ALA A 16 35.85 13.78 -1.00
CA ALA A 16 35.63 12.78 -2.04
C ALA A 16 34.42 11.86 -1.75
N ARG A 17 34.05 11.68 -0.47
CA ARG A 17 32.88 10.88 -0.09
C ARG A 17 31.57 11.66 -0.20
N SER A 18 31.60 12.98 -0.05
CA SER A 18 30.40 13.83 -0.21
C SER A 18 29.92 13.93 -1.65
N GLU A 19 30.80 13.83 -2.64
CA GLU A 19 30.41 13.94 -4.05
C GLU A 19 29.73 12.67 -4.58
N GLN A 20 30.12 11.49 -4.07
CA GLN A 20 29.47 10.22 -4.41
C GLN A 20 28.09 10.03 -3.73
N VAL A 21 27.85 10.67 -2.60
CA VAL A 21 26.53 10.67 -1.95
C VAL A 21 25.54 11.61 -2.69
N ALA A 22 26.05 12.67 -3.31
CA ALA A 22 25.22 13.63 -4.04
C ALA A 22 24.73 13.10 -5.41
N THR A 23 25.54 12.31 -6.13
CA THR A 23 25.16 11.78 -7.46
C THR A 23 24.38 10.46 -7.41
N ALA A 24 24.43 9.70 -6.32
CA ALA A 24 23.58 8.52 -6.13
C ALA A 24 22.12 8.87 -5.78
N SER A 25 21.85 10.11 -5.39
CA SER A 25 20.51 10.56 -4.94
C SER A 25 19.58 11.00 -6.08
N ALA A 26 20.05 11.01 -7.34
CA ALA A 26 19.26 11.47 -8.49
C ALA A 26 18.63 10.33 -9.33
N VAL A 27 18.86 9.06 -8.99
CA VAL A 27 18.22 7.91 -9.66
C VAL A 27 17.60 6.99 -8.60
N SER A 28 16.68 7.52 -7.82
CA SER A 28 15.79 6.69 -7.01
C SER A 28 14.39 7.29 -6.86
N SER A 29 13.94 8.04 -7.86
CA SER A 29 12.54 8.50 -7.96
C SER A 29 11.64 7.49 -8.71
N GLU A 30 12.14 6.30 -9.05
CA GLU A 30 11.41 5.27 -9.79
C GLU A 30 10.97 4.06 -8.93
N ARG A 31 10.68 4.28 -7.64
CA ARG A 31 9.75 3.42 -6.92
C ARG A 31 8.57 4.23 -6.43
N VAL A 32 7.90 4.90 -7.37
CA VAL A 32 6.49 5.27 -7.20
C VAL A 32 5.70 3.97 -7.21
N THR A 33 5.59 3.36 -6.04
CA THR A 33 4.46 2.51 -5.72
C THR A 33 3.21 3.32 -6.07
N GLY A 34 2.33 2.72 -6.88
CA GLY A 34 1.45 3.46 -7.79
C GLY A 34 0.71 4.65 -7.17
N PRO A 35 0.31 5.64 -7.99
CA PRO A 35 -0.22 6.91 -7.53
C PRO A 35 -1.25 6.78 -6.40
N ALA A 36 -1.05 7.52 -5.30
CA ALA A 36 -1.94 7.50 -4.14
C ALA A 36 -3.42 7.73 -4.52
N TRP A 37 -3.67 8.52 -5.56
CA TRP A 37 -5.01 8.74 -6.11
C TRP A 37 -5.62 7.47 -6.71
N ALA A 38 -4.84 6.57 -7.32
CA ALA A 38 -5.35 5.31 -7.88
C ALA A 38 -5.75 4.35 -6.76
N VAL A 39 -4.98 4.28 -5.68
CA VAL A 39 -5.30 3.49 -4.49
C VAL A 39 -6.58 4.00 -3.83
N TRP A 40 -6.72 5.34 -3.72
CA TRP A 40 -7.91 5.99 -3.17
C TRP A 40 -9.19 5.58 -3.92
N ILE A 41 -9.15 5.52 -5.26
CA ILE A 41 -10.29 5.13 -6.11
C ILE A 41 -10.61 3.64 -5.93
N LEU A 42 -9.60 2.77 -6.06
CA LEU A 42 -9.80 1.32 -6.05
C LEU A 42 -10.31 0.81 -4.70
N ALA A 43 -9.90 1.45 -3.60
CA ALA A 43 -10.35 1.10 -2.25
C ALA A 43 -11.84 1.40 -2.00
N ARG A 44 -12.43 2.34 -2.76
CA ARG A 44 -13.80 2.83 -2.57
C ARG A 44 -14.82 2.14 -3.48
N PHE A 45 -14.38 1.58 -4.61
CA PHE A 45 -15.30 0.91 -5.52
C PHE A 45 -15.68 -0.51 -5.04
N PRO A 46 -16.99 -0.81 -4.85
CA PRO A 46 -17.44 -2.03 -4.18
C PRO A 46 -17.04 -3.33 -4.88
N GLY A 47 -16.89 -3.32 -6.21
CA GLY A 47 -16.51 -4.50 -6.99
C GLY A 47 -15.00 -4.77 -7.09
N VAL A 48 -14.17 -3.74 -6.92
CA VAL A 48 -12.70 -3.86 -7.08
C VAL A 48 -11.93 -3.76 -5.77
N ARG A 49 -12.54 -3.23 -4.70
CA ARG A 49 -11.93 -3.01 -3.38
C ARG A 49 -11.29 -4.25 -2.74
N TYR A 50 -11.72 -5.45 -3.13
CA TYR A 50 -11.17 -6.70 -2.59
C TYR A 50 -10.06 -7.30 -3.46
N ARG A 51 -10.04 -7.02 -4.77
CA ARG A 51 -9.14 -7.69 -5.72
C ARG A 51 -7.96 -6.83 -6.16
N TYR A 52 -8.07 -5.50 -6.03
CA TYR A 52 -7.05 -4.58 -6.53
C TYR A 52 -5.69 -4.72 -5.83
N GLN A 53 -5.67 -5.24 -4.60
CA GLN A 53 -4.46 -5.48 -3.82
C GLN A 53 -3.55 -6.52 -4.49
N SER A 54 -4.12 -7.51 -5.20
CA SER A 54 -3.35 -8.54 -5.92
C SER A 54 -2.78 -8.08 -7.26
N TRP A 55 -3.16 -6.89 -7.73
CA TRP A 55 -2.78 -6.41 -9.06
C TRP A 55 -1.43 -5.70 -9.03
N GLY A 56 -0.62 -5.88 -10.08
CA GLY A 56 0.58 -5.07 -10.29
C GLY A 56 0.25 -3.60 -10.55
N THR A 57 1.24 -2.71 -10.34
CA THR A 57 1.09 -1.25 -10.40
C THR A 57 0.38 -0.76 -11.67
N THR A 58 0.80 -1.23 -12.84
CA THR A 58 0.22 -0.84 -14.13
C THR A 58 -1.27 -1.17 -14.21
N ARG A 59 -1.68 -2.35 -13.74
CA ARG A 59 -3.08 -2.78 -13.76
C ARG A 59 -3.92 -1.98 -12.76
N ARG A 60 -3.36 -1.61 -11.61
CA ARG A 60 -4.02 -0.70 -10.66
C ARG A 60 -4.28 0.66 -11.30
N VAL A 61 -3.27 1.27 -11.93
CA VAL A 61 -3.43 2.58 -12.58
C VAL A 61 -4.44 2.53 -13.72
N VAL A 62 -4.36 1.54 -14.60
CA VAL A 62 -5.31 1.41 -15.72
C VAL A 62 -6.75 1.25 -15.24
N MET A 63 -6.97 0.40 -14.23
CA MET A 63 -8.32 0.19 -13.69
C MET A 63 -8.83 1.39 -12.89
N ALA A 64 -7.95 2.11 -12.20
CA ALA A 64 -8.29 3.37 -11.54
C ALA A 64 -8.68 4.45 -12.56
N ILE A 65 -7.92 4.60 -13.66
CA ILE A 65 -8.25 5.51 -14.77
C ILE A 65 -9.59 5.12 -15.41
N LEU A 66 -9.78 3.83 -15.71
CA LEU A 66 -11.02 3.34 -16.33
C LEU A 66 -12.22 3.64 -15.44
N LEU A 67 -12.15 3.28 -14.15
CA LEU A 67 -13.21 3.58 -13.19
C LEU A 67 -13.42 5.08 -13.02
N TYR A 68 -12.36 5.88 -13.05
CA TYR A 68 -12.44 7.34 -12.97
C TYR A 68 -13.14 7.95 -14.19
N LEU A 69 -12.79 7.52 -15.40
CA LEU A 69 -13.43 7.97 -16.65
C LEU A 69 -14.89 7.53 -16.75
N VAL A 70 -15.23 6.36 -16.17
CA VAL A 70 -16.59 5.81 -16.13
C VAL A 70 -17.39 6.33 -14.92
N ALA A 71 -16.79 7.08 -14.00
CA ALA A 71 -17.47 7.60 -12.81
C ALA A 71 -17.46 9.12 -12.67
N LEU A 72 -16.57 9.83 -13.38
CA LEU A 72 -16.70 11.28 -13.59
C LEU A 72 -17.48 11.63 -14.85
N PRO A 73 -18.54 12.46 -14.76
CA PRO A 73 -19.42 12.79 -15.89
C PRO A 73 -18.75 13.70 -16.94
N ILE A 74 -17.48 13.46 -17.28
CA ILE A 74 -16.67 14.21 -18.23
C ILE A 74 -17.34 14.22 -19.60
N ILE A 75 -17.77 13.05 -20.09
CA ILE A 75 -18.41 12.92 -21.40
C ILE A 75 -19.71 13.76 -21.47
N PRO A 76 -20.70 13.60 -20.56
CA PRO A 76 -21.92 14.41 -20.60
C PRO A 76 -21.66 15.90 -20.29
N ILE A 77 -20.68 16.24 -19.45
CA ILE A 77 -20.30 17.64 -19.19
C ILE A 77 -19.70 18.29 -20.45
N VAL A 78 -18.80 17.59 -21.16
CA VAL A 78 -18.19 18.11 -22.40
C VAL A 78 -19.25 18.27 -23.48
N ILE A 79 -20.18 17.32 -23.63
CA ILE A 79 -21.31 17.45 -24.55
C ILE A 79 -22.17 18.66 -24.19
N ALA A 80 -22.49 18.85 -22.91
CA ALA A 80 -23.24 20.02 -22.43
C ALA A 80 -22.49 21.33 -22.73
N ALA A 81 -21.17 21.38 -22.50
CA ALA A 81 -20.35 22.55 -22.73
C ALA A 81 -20.24 22.91 -24.21
N VAL A 82 -20.00 21.92 -25.08
CA VAL A 82 -19.93 22.13 -26.54
C VAL A 82 -21.28 22.56 -27.10
N TRP A 83 -22.38 21.96 -26.62
CA TRP A 83 -23.72 22.32 -27.06
C TRP A 83 -24.11 23.73 -26.59
N TYR A 84 -23.78 24.09 -25.35
CA TYR A 84 -23.97 25.44 -24.82
C TYR A 84 -23.14 26.50 -25.57
N ALA A 85 -21.90 26.18 -25.94
CA ALA A 85 -21.02 27.09 -26.68
C ALA A 85 -21.48 27.34 -28.12
N LYS A 86 -22.17 26.37 -28.74
CA LYS A 86 -22.73 26.53 -30.09
C LYS A 86 -24.09 27.20 -30.10
N ASP A 87 -24.99 26.80 -29.21
CA ASP A 87 -26.38 27.27 -29.18
C ASP A 87 -26.89 27.45 -27.74
N PRO A 88 -26.60 28.58 -27.07
CA PRO A 88 -26.99 28.80 -25.67
C PRO A 88 -28.51 28.90 -25.49
N GLU A 89 -29.21 29.44 -26.48
CA GLU A 89 -30.68 29.53 -26.52
C GLU A 89 -31.30 28.14 -26.72
N GLY A 90 -30.73 27.34 -27.63
CA GLY A 90 -31.16 25.96 -27.90
C GLY A 90 -30.93 25.02 -26.71
N PHE A 91 -29.81 25.19 -25.99
CA PHE A 91 -29.51 24.47 -24.75
C PHE A 91 -30.58 24.71 -23.69
N LYS A 92 -30.98 25.97 -23.46
CA LYS A 92 -31.95 26.33 -22.40
C LYS A 92 -33.39 25.98 -22.73
N LYS A 93 -33.76 25.93 -24.02
CA LYS A 93 -35.14 25.69 -24.49
C LYS A 93 -35.43 24.24 -24.84
N SER A 94 -34.40 23.41 -25.03
CA SER A 94 -34.57 22.03 -25.45
C SER A 94 -35.10 21.15 -24.31
N PRO A 95 -36.07 20.27 -24.58
CA PRO A 95 -36.58 19.30 -23.60
C PRO A 95 -35.51 18.29 -23.16
N LEU A 96 -34.38 18.21 -23.86
CA LEU A 96 -33.25 17.33 -23.55
C LEU A 96 -32.38 17.85 -22.41
N MET A 97 -32.42 19.16 -22.12
CA MET A 97 -31.64 19.79 -21.05
C MET A 97 -31.91 19.20 -19.65
N PRO A 98 -33.17 19.07 -19.18
CA PRO A 98 -33.44 18.47 -17.88
C PRO A 98 -33.04 16.99 -17.81
N VAL A 99 -33.14 16.25 -18.92
CA VAL A 99 -32.68 14.85 -19.01
C VAL A 99 -31.17 14.77 -18.83
N LEU A 100 -30.42 15.65 -19.52
CA LEU A 100 -28.97 15.71 -19.41
C LEU A 100 -28.51 16.10 -17.99
N VAL A 101 -29.18 17.08 -17.37
CA VAL A 101 -28.92 17.48 -15.98
C VAL A 101 -29.26 16.35 -15.00
N ALA A 102 -30.36 15.64 -15.20
CA ALA A 102 -30.74 14.50 -14.37
C ALA A 102 -29.73 13.35 -14.47
N VAL A 103 -29.19 13.08 -15.67
CA VAL A 103 -28.14 12.08 -15.88
C VAL A 103 -26.84 12.49 -15.17
N ILE A 104 -26.43 13.76 -15.28
CA ILE A 104 -25.25 14.27 -14.57
C ILE A 104 -25.45 14.19 -13.06
N ALA A 105 -26.62 14.58 -12.54
CA ALA A 105 -26.95 14.50 -11.12
C ALA A 105 -26.98 13.05 -10.61
N ALA A 106 -27.52 12.11 -11.39
CA ALA A 106 -27.52 10.69 -11.07
C ALA A 106 -26.09 10.11 -11.05
N TRP A 107 -25.22 10.53 -11.96
CA TRP A 107 -23.81 10.14 -11.95
C TRP A 107 -23.05 10.71 -10.75
N LEU A 108 -23.21 12.00 -10.45
CA LEU A 108 -22.59 12.63 -9.28
C LEU A 108 -23.13 12.06 -7.97
N GLY A 109 -24.43 11.72 -7.90
CA GLY A 109 -25.03 11.01 -6.77
C GLY A 109 -24.49 9.59 -6.61
N GLY A 110 -24.34 8.85 -7.72
CA GLY A 110 -23.72 7.52 -7.73
C GLY A 110 -22.24 7.56 -7.33
N PHE A 111 -21.48 8.53 -7.85
CA PHE A 111 -20.09 8.75 -7.47
C PHE A 111 -19.97 9.22 -6.02
N GLY A 112 -20.85 10.11 -5.56
CA GLY A 112 -20.92 10.55 -4.17
C GLY A 112 -21.21 9.40 -3.22
N TRP A 113 -22.07 8.46 -3.59
CA TRP A 113 -22.32 7.24 -2.84
C TRP A 113 -21.08 6.33 -2.78
N VAL A 114 -20.35 6.18 -3.89
CA VAL A 114 -19.08 5.44 -3.93
C VAL A 114 -17.99 6.12 -3.10
N ALA A 115 -17.86 7.45 -3.20
CA ALA A 115 -16.87 8.23 -2.48
C ALA A 115 -17.15 8.31 -0.97
N ASN A 116 -18.41 8.21 -0.57
CA ASN A 116 -18.85 8.17 0.83
C ASN A 116 -18.68 6.78 1.48
N GLN A 117 -18.36 5.74 0.71
CA GLN A 117 -18.01 4.46 1.33
C GLN A 117 -16.73 4.64 2.14
N THR A 118 -16.76 4.20 3.40
CA THR A 118 -15.55 4.17 4.22
C THR A 118 -14.54 3.26 3.52
N PRO A 119 -13.34 3.76 3.23
CA PRO A 119 -12.29 2.85 2.80
C PRO A 119 -12.09 1.84 3.92
N ILE A 120 -11.91 0.57 3.58
CA ILE A 120 -11.43 -0.40 4.57
C ILE A 120 -9.98 -0.03 4.85
N THR A 121 -9.79 0.88 5.79
CA THR A 121 -8.52 1.25 6.40
C THR A 121 -8.68 0.93 7.87
N ASP A 122 -7.94 -0.10 8.29
CA ASP A 122 -7.55 -0.39 9.66
C ASP A 122 -8.68 -0.54 10.70
N GLY A 123 -9.12 -1.78 10.90
CA GLY A 123 -9.82 -2.16 12.15
C GLY A 123 -11.01 -3.12 12.04
N THR A 124 -11.46 -3.50 10.84
CA THR A 124 -12.47 -4.58 10.70
C THR A 124 -11.78 -5.94 10.55
N PRO A 125 -12.38 -7.06 11.00
CA PRO A 125 -11.75 -8.38 10.96
C PRO A 125 -11.31 -8.83 9.55
N MET A 126 -11.89 -8.24 8.49
CA MET A 126 -11.56 -8.46 7.08
C MET A 126 -10.50 -7.49 6.51
N ALA A 127 -10.08 -6.47 7.28
CA ALA A 127 -8.95 -5.57 6.97
C ALA A 127 -7.58 -6.20 7.32
N SER A 128 -7.59 -7.39 7.93
CA SER A 128 -6.38 -8.16 8.29
C SER A 128 -5.57 -8.64 7.08
N VAL A 129 -6.16 -8.58 5.88
CA VAL A 129 -5.44 -8.76 4.61
C VAL A 129 -4.95 -7.39 4.12
N LYS A 130 -3.72 -7.05 4.56
CA LYS A 130 -2.83 -5.96 4.08
C LYS A 130 -3.07 -4.55 4.67
N SER A 131 -2.40 -4.25 5.78
CA SER A 131 -1.96 -2.90 6.15
C SER A 131 -0.56 -2.65 5.57
N SER A 132 -0.43 -2.77 4.26
CA SER A 132 0.71 -2.27 3.49
C SER A 132 0.35 -2.27 2.01
N ALA A 133 -0.05 -1.10 1.52
CA ALA A 133 0.29 -0.74 0.16
C ALA A 133 1.82 -0.63 0.10
N ASP A 134 2.43 -1.20 -0.94
CA ASP A 134 3.88 -1.11 -1.13
C ASP A 134 4.30 0.36 -0.95
N GLY A 135 5.25 0.63 -0.04
CA GLY A 135 5.73 1.99 0.25
C GLY A 135 5.69 2.43 1.72
N GLU A 136 5.08 1.65 2.63
CA GLU A 136 5.24 1.90 4.06
C GLU A 136 6.61 1.39 4.51
N THR A 137 7.46 2.27 5.04
CA THR A 137 8.69 1.88 5.72
C THR A 137 8.37 0.80 6.76
N SER A 138 9.09 -0.33 6.70
CA SER A 138 9.12 -1.39 7.71
C SER A 138 9.39 -0.76 9.07
N THR A 139 8.34 -0.35 9.76
CA THR A 139 8.41 -0.08 11.18
C THR A 139 8.49 -1.46 11.82
N ALA A 140 9.70 -1.83 12.21
CA ALA A 140 9.94 -3.05 12.95
C ALA A 140 8.94 -3.07 14.12
N ASN A 141 8.09 -4.07 14.12
CA ASN A 141 7.18 -4.33 15.20
C ASN A 141 8.01 -4.56 16.47
N SER A 142 7.94 -3.61 17.40
CA SER A 142 8.69 -3.65 18.66
C SER A 142 8.10 -4.62 19.68
N ASP A 143 7.07 -5.40 19.31
CA ASP A 143 6.48 -6.41 20.17
C ASP A 143 7.50 -7.52 20.47
N PRO A 144 7.82 -7.76 21.75
CA PRO A 144 8.69 -8.86 22.15
C PRO A 144 8.21 -10.23 21.63
N ALA A 145 6.91 -10.40 21.38
CA ALA A 145 6.33 -11.63 20.86
C ALA A 145 6.80 -11.98 19.43
N ALA A 146 7.19 -10.99 18.63
CA ALA A 146 7.73 -11.18 17.29
C ALA A 146 9.18 -11.71 17.28
N THR A 147 9.85 -11.70 18.43
CA THR A 147 11.23 -12.17 18.55
C THR A 147 11.26 -13.57 19.17
N ALA A 148 11.70 -14.56 18.39
CA ALA A 148 11.97 -15.89 18.90
C ALA A 148 13.30 -15.95 19.66
N THR A 149 13.36 -16.75 20.73
CA THR A 149 14.60 -17.04 21.44
C THR A 149 15.55 -17.89 20.61
N GLN A 150 16.86 -17.69 20.81
CA GLN A 150 17.90 -18.42 20.07
C GLN A 150 17.78 -19.94 20.26
N ALA A 151 17.46 -20.39 21.47
CA ALA A 151 17.28 -21.81 21.76
C ALA A 151 16.18 -22.47 20.92
N SER A 152 15.07 -21.76 20.63
CA SER A 152 14.00 -22.31 19.81
C SER A 152 14.30 -22.21 18.31
N LYS A 153 15.09 -21.21 17.87
CA LYS A 153 15.64 -21.17 16.51
C LYS A 153 16.54 -22.37 16.23
N ASP A 154 17.38 -22.74 17.18
CA ASP A 154 18.29 -23.87 17.05
C ASP A 154 17.53 -25.21 16.92
N LYS A 155 16.36 -25.35 17.56
CA LYS A 155 15.51 -26.55 17.44
C LYS A 155 14.95 -26.76 16.03
N ILE A 156 14.60 -25.67 15.35
CA ILE A 156 14.06 -25.72 13.97
C ILE A 156 15.16 -25.55 12.91
N ALA A 157 16.40 -25.30 13.29
CA ALA A 157 17.54 -25.08 12.39
C ALA A 157 17.71 -26.20 11.37
N THR A 158 17.48 -27.45 11.76
CA THR A 158 17.57 -28.65 10.89
C THR A 158 16.28 -28.93 10.10
N GLN A 159 15.17 -28.27 10.43
CA GLN A 159 13.88 -28.46 9.75
C GLN A 159 13.82 -27.61 8.48
N GLN A 160 13.55 -28.25 7.34
CA GLN A 160 13.40 -27.58 6.04
C GLN A 160 11.98 -27.11 5.76
N LYS A 161 10.99 -27.67 6.47
CA LYS A 161 9.56 -27.38 6.28
C LYS A 161 8.88 -27.21 7.63
N SER A 162 8.01 -26.22 7.72
CA SER A 162 7.21 -25.98 8.92
C SER A 162 6.10 -27.00 9.09
N ASN A 163 5.79 -27.30 10.34
CA ASN A 163 4.65 -28.12 10.72
C ASN A 163 3.33 -27.38 10.45
N ALA A 164 2.25 -28.14 10.28
CA ALA A 164 0.92 -27.56 10.11
C ALA A 164 0.50 -26.81 11.39
N THR A 165 0.05 -25.57 11.21
CA THR A 165 -0.43 -24.73 12.31
C THR A 165 -1.79 -25.19 12.85
N ASN A 166 -2.60 -25.89 12.05
CA ASN A 166 -3.96 -26.34 12.39
C ASN A 166 -4.89 -25.21 12.89
N GLY A 167 -4.62 -23.96 12.52
CA GLY A 167 -5.39 -22.80 12.95
C GLY A 167 -5.19 -22.41 14.43
N ARG A 168 -4.17 -22.93 15.11
CA ARG A 168 -3.84 -22.54 16.48
C ARG A 168 -3.20 -21.15 16.53
N HIS A 169 -3.48 -20.40 17.58
CA HIS A 169 -2.81 -19.13 17.86
C HIS A 169 -1.58 -19.35 18.74
N PHE A 170 -0.52 -18.57 18.52
CA PHE A 170 0.74 -18.69 19.26
C PHE A 170 0.99 -17.41 20.06
N GLU A 171 1.31 -17.54 21.33
CA GLU A 171 1.60 -16.37 22.18
C GLU A 171 2.81 -15.58 21.69
N ASN A 172 3.83 -16.26 21.17
CA ASN A 172 5.05 -15.67 20.64
C ASN A 172 5.70 -16.60 19.61
N CYS A 173 6.67 -16.09 18.85
CA CYS A 173 7.41 -16.90 17.87
C CYS A 173 8.24 -18.02 18.50
N THR A 174 8.61 -17.89 19.79
CA THR A 174 9.26 -18.97 20.54
C THR A 174 8.35 -20.20 20.66
N ALA A 175 7.08 -20.00 21.04
CA ALA A 175 6.08 -21.06 21.15
C ALA A 175 5.74 -21.69 19.80
N ALA A 176 5.77 -20.90 18.71
CA ALA A 176 5.64 -21.41 17.35
C ALA A 176 6.81 -22.33 16.99
N PHE A 177 8.04 -21.89 17.25
CA PHE A 177 9.26 -22.66 16.96
C PHE A 177 9.37 -23.92 17.82
N ASP A 178 8.97 -23.87 19.08
CA ASP A 178 8.90 -25.06 19.94
C ASP A 178 7.88 -26.10 19.42
N ALA A 179 6.86 -25.68 18.67
CA ALA A 179 5.95 -26.56 17.96
C ALA A 179 6.44 -26.99 16.57
N GLY A 180 7.63 -26.54 16.16
CA GLY A 180 8.17 -26.75 14.81
C GLY A 180 7.40 -25.98 13.72
N VAL A 181 6.71 -24.90 14.10
CA VAL A 181 5.93 -24.06 13.18
C VAL A 181 6.67 -22.75 12.97
N PHE A 182 7.02 -22.47 11.72
CA PHE A 182 7.77 -21.29 11.29
C PHE A 182 7.29 -20.89 9.88
N ASP A 183 7.69 -19.71 9.41
CA ASP A 183 7.27 -19.14 8.11
C ASP A 183 5.74 -19.13 7.94
N ILE A 184 5.02 -18.59 8.93
CA ILE A 184 3.56 -18.56 8.93
C ILE A 184 3.10 -17.46 7.97
N ALA A 185 2.69 -17.86 6.76
CA ALA A 185 2.18 -16.93 5.77
C ALA A 185 0.85 -16.27 6.19
N ARG A 186 0.63 -15.02 5.76
CA ARG A 186 -0.59 -14.23 6.04
C ARG A 186 -1.91 -14.89 5.66
N ASN A 187 -1.91 -15.84 4.72
CA ASN A 187 -3.10 -16.60 4.34
C ASN A 187 -3.46 -17.73 5.32
N ASN A 188 -2.59 -18.02 6.29
CA ASN A 188 -2.81 -19.02 7.31
C ASN A 188 -3.69 -18.46 8.44
N ALA A 189 -4.66 -19.24 8.92
CA ALA A 189 -5.52 -18.84 10.04
C ALA A 189 -4.74 -18.51 11.33
N SER A 190 -3.54 -19.05 11.47
CA SER A 190 -2.63 -18.82 12.60
C SER A 190 -1.74 -17.60 12.46
N TYR A 191 -1.83 -16.85 11.34
CA TYR A 191 -1.05 -15.63 11.17
C TYR A 191 -1.56 -14.52 12.08
N GLU A 192 -0.63 -13.87 12.78
CA GLU A 192 -0.93 -12.70 13.58
C GLU A 192 0.11 -11.61 13.34
N ARG A 193 -0.37 -10.39 13.08
CA ARG A 193 0.50 -9.24 12.79
C ARG A 193 1.51 -8.97 13.91
N ARG A 194 1.14 -9.24 15.16
CA ARG A 194 2.03 -9.06 16.32
C ARG A 194 3.24 -10.02 16.34
N LEU A 195 3.17 -11.14 15.60
CA LEU A 195 4.25 -12.11 15.45
C LEU A 195 5.13 -11.84 14.22
N ASP A 196 4.68 -10.94 13.35
CA ASP A 196 5.38 -10.52 12.14
C ASP A 196 6.23 -9.29 12.51
N ARG A 197 7.54 -9.48 12.52
CA ARG A 197 8.50 -8.48 13.03
C ARG A 197 8.66 -7.32 12.06
N ASP A 198 8.76 -7.59 10.77
CA ASP A 198 9.00 -6.58 9.74
C ASP A 198 7.73 -6.24 8.94
N ASN A 199 6.60 -6.87 9.29
CA ASN A 199 5.29 -6.72 8.67
C ASN A 199 5.29 -7.13 7.18
N ASP A 200 6.21 -8.00 6.77
CA ASP A 200 6.35 -8.43 5.37
C ASP A 200 5.25 -9.42 4.93
N GLY A 201 4.47 -9.95 5.89
CA GLY A 201 3.42 -10.93 5.66
C GLY A 201 3.82 -12.38 5.93
N ILE A 202 4.99 -12.62 6.52
CA ILE A 202 5.46 -13.90 7.01
C ILE A 202 5.79 -13.76 8.50
N ALA A 203 4.95 -14.36 9.36
CA ALA A 203 5.19 -14.34 10.79
C ALA A 203 6.19 -15.43 11.21
N CYS A 204 7.04 -15.12 12.19
CA CYS A 204 8.03 -16.03 12.75
C CYS A 204 8.92 -16.68 11.66
N GLU A 205 9.61 -15.83 10.90
CA GLU A 205 10.64 -16.23 9.95
C GLU A 205 11.82 -16.94 10.62
N LYS A 206 12.31 -18.01 10.00
CA LYS A 206 13.47 -18.79 10.46
C LYS A 206 14.80 -18.18 10.01
#